data_AF-A0A167VQ47-F1
#
_entry.id   AF-A0A167VQ47-F1
#
_cell.length_a   1.000
_cell.length_b   1.000
_cell.length_c   1.000
_cell.angle_alpha   90.00
_cell.angle_beta   90.00
_cell.angle_gamma   90.00
#
_symmetry.space_group_name_H-M   'P 1'
#
loop_
_entity.id
_entity.type
_entity.pdbx_description
1 polymer ?
#
loop_
_entity_poly.entity_id
_entity_poly.type
_entity_poly.pdbx_seq_one_letter_code
_entity_poly.pdbx_strand_id
1 'polypeptide(L)'
;MMMTPFTILFALLSFFALALGSPITLQSRDVYVPPVTYPHAGTVWVVGQHHNVTWDTKNHPVNITNSIGQVVLAKNGIQDYKHPLASGFNILDGHVTIKVPKVATGSKYAIVLFGDSGNYSPTFTINAA
;
A
#
# COMPACT_ATOMS: atom_id res chain seq x y z
N MET A 1 -68.44 -2.84 7.85
CA MET A 1 -67.88 -2.41 6.55
C MET A 1 -67.20 -3.64 5.94
N MET A 2 -67.73 -4.19 4.84
CA MET A 2 -67.20 -5.41 4.22
C MET A 2 -66.10 -5.02 3.21
N MET A 3 -64.89 -5.57 3.35
CA MET A 3 -63.81 -5.36 2.39
C MET A 3 -64.11 -6.11 1.10
N THR A 4 -63.93 -5.47 -0.06
CA THR A 4 -64.22 -6.08 -1.37
C THR A 4 -63.06 -7.00 -1.80
N PRO A 5 -63.32 -8.04 -2.62
CA PRO A 5 -62.30 -9.02 -3.02
C PRO A 5 -61.10 -8.39 -3.76
N PHE A 6 -61.31 -7.23 -4.40
CA PHE A 6 -60.24 -6.48 -5.08
C PHE A 6 -59.26 -5.83 -4.08
N THR A 7 -59.73 -5.42 -2.90
CA THR A 7 -58.89 -4.88 -1.82
C THR A 7 -58.06 -5.97 -1.14
N ILE A 8 -58.58 -7.20 -1.07
CA ILE A 8 -57.89 -8.36 -0.50
C ILE A 8 -56.73 -8.80 -1.41
N LEU A 9 -56.92 -8.78 -2.73
CA LEU A 9 -55.89 -9.16 -3.70
C LEU A 9 -54.69 -8.19 -3.70
N PHE A 10 -54.93 -6.89 -3.59
CA PHE A 10 -53.86 -5.89 -3.48
C PHE A 10 -53.09 -5.97 -2.14
N ALA A 11 -53.77 -6.33 -1.05
CA ALA A 11 -53.14 -6.54 0.26
C ALA A 11 -52.30 -7.84 0.33
N LEU A 12 -52.64 -8.85 -0.49
CA LEU A 12 -51.88 -10.10 -0.58
C LEU A 12 -50.61 -9.96 -1.44
N LEU A 13 -50.66 -9.13 -2.50
CA LEU A 13 -49.50 -8.87 -3.37
C LEU A 13 -48.41 -8.03 -2.68
N SER A 14 -48.78 -7.13 -1.77
CA SER A 14 -47.82 -6.35 -0.98
C SER A 14 -47.13 -7.16 0.13
N PHE A 15 -47.64 -8.35 0.47
CA PHE A 15 -47.03 -9.25 1.45
C PHE A 15 -45.92 -10.15 0.87
N PHE A 16 -45.73 -10.17 -0.46
CA PHE A 16 -44.75 -11.03 -1.14
C PHE A 16 -43.42 -10.37 -1.50
N ALA A 17 -43.19 -9.11 -1.10
CA ALA A 17 -41.89 -8.46 -1.26
C ALA A 17 -40.92 -8.86 -0.13
N LEU A 18 -40.66 -10.16 0.04
CA LEU A 18 -39.49 -10.63 0.77
C LEU A 18 -38.27 -10.40 -0.12
N ALA A 19 -37.66 -9.22 0.02
CA ALA A 19 -36.35 -8.96 -0.57
C ALA A 19 -35.33 -9.92 0.07
N LEU A 20 -34.99 -11.00 -0.65
CA LEU A 20 -33.89 -11.88 -0.30
C LEU A 20 -32.57 -11.14 -0.53
N GLY A 21 -32.19 -10.29 0.42
CA GLY A 21 -30.84 -9.78 0.50
C GLY A 21 -29.90 -10.90 0.90
N SER A 22 -29.15 -11.47 -0.04
CA SER A 22 -28.03 -12.34 0.29
C SER A 22 -27.00 -11.54 1.08
N PRO A 23 -26.46 -12.05 2.20
CA PRO A 23 -25.39 -11.35 2.90
C PRO A 23 -24.19 -11.22 1.96
N ILE A 24 -23.82 -9.99 1.63
CA ILE A 24 -22.53 -9.72 0.98
C ILE A 24 -21.49 -9.91 2.09
N THR A 25 -20.70 -10.98 1.99
CA THR A 25 -19.50 -11.12 2.82
C THR A 25 -18.49 -10.09 2.34
N LEU A 26 -18.46 -8.92 2.98
CA LEU A 26 -17.42 -7.93 2.75
C LEU A 26 -16.08 -8.55 3.17
N GLN A 27 -15.27 -8.96 2.20
CA GLN A 27 -13.89 -9.32 2.48
C GLN A 27 -13.16 -8.02 2.86
N SER A 28 -12.63 -7.96 4.10
CA SER A 28 -11.77 -6.85 4.51
C SER A 28 -10.61 -6.77 3.52
N ARG A 29 -10.45 -5.60 2.89
CA ARG A 29 -9.20 -5.28 2.22
C ARG A 29 -8.30 -4.67 3.26
N ASP A 30 -7.20 -5.35 3.56
CA ASP A 30 -6.30 -4.92 4.61
C ASP A 30 -5.22 -4.01 4.04
N VAL A 31 -4.84 -3.00 4.81
CA VAL A 31 -3.72 -2.11 4.51
C VAL A 31 -2.45 -2.93 4.59
N TYR A 32 -1.75 -3.10 3.47
CA TYR A 32 -0.49 -3.83 3.45
C TYR A 32 0.72 -2.89 3.59
N VAL A 33 1.52 -3.09 4.65
CA VAL A 33 2.65 -2.22 5.03
C VAL A 33 3.91 -3.05 5.29
N PRO A 34 4.50 -3.70 4.27
CA PRO A 34 5.62 -4.60 4.45
C PRO A 34 6.85 -3.87 5.05
N PRO A 35 7.54 -4.48 6.02
CA PRO A 35 8.71 -3.88 6.64
C PRO A 35 9.89 -3.86 5.67
N VAL A 36 10.53 -2.70 5.51
CA VAL A 36 11.77 -2.58 4.74
C VAL A 36 12.90 -3.25 5.51
N THR A 37 13.59 -4.19 4.85
CA THR A 37 14.70 -4.97 5.42
C THR A 37 16.07 -4.47 4.96
N TYR A 38 16.14 -3.77 3.83
CA TYR A 38 17.32 -3.06 3.38
C TYR A 38 16.91 -1.78 2.60
N PRO A 39 17.58 -0.62 2.84
CA PRO A 39 18.77 -0.43 3.66
C PRO A 39 18.52 -0.54 5.18
N HIS A 40 19.55 -0.87 5.94
CA HIS A 40 19.51 -0.94 7.41
C HIS A 40 20.39 0.13 8.05
N ALA A 41 20.36 0.21 9.38
CA ALA A 41 21.24 1.12 10.10
C ALA A 41 22.71 0.82 9.76
N GLY A 42 23.49 1.88 9.49
CA GLY A 42 24.90 1.76 9.10
C GLY A 42 25.14 1.49 7.61
N THR A 43 24.10 1.29 6.79
CA THR A 43 24.26 1.23 5.33
C THR A 43 24.83 2.56 4.80
N VAL A 44 25.73 2.47 3.82
CA VAL A 44 26.27 3.61 3.09
C VAL A 44 26.03 3.40 1.60
N TRP A 45 25.36 4.35 0.97
CA TRP A 45 25.16 4.38 -0.48
C TRP A 45 25.99 5.48 -1.11
N VAL A 46 26.35 5.31 -2.38
CA VAL A 46 27.08 6.31 -3.17
C VAL A 46 26.18 6.78 -4.31
N VAL A 47 26.12 8.10 -4.52
CA VAL A 47 25.33 8.71 -5.60
C VAL A 47 25.63 8.05 -6.95
N GLY A 48 24.58 7.73 -7.70
CA GLY A 48 24.68 7.13 -9.04
C GLY A 48 24.85 5.60 -9.05
N GLN A 49 25.18 4.96 -7.92
CA GLN A 49 25.18 3.50 -7.82
C GLN A 49 23.77 2.93 -7.86
N HIS A 50 23.67 1.65 -8.18
CA HIS A 50 22.41 0.91 -8.10
C HIS A 50 22.40 0.05 -6.84
N HIS A 51 21.29 0.09 -6.12
CA HIS A 51 21.05 -0.74 -4.96
C HIS A 51 19.66 -1.34 -5.01
N ASN A 52 19.50 -2.52 -4.44
CA ASN A 52 18.18 -3.05 -4.14
C ASN A 52 17.63 -2.31 -2.93
N VAL A 53 16.35 -1.98 -2.95
CA VAL A 53 15.54 -1.79 -1.76
C VAL A 53 14.81 -3.10 -1.55
N THR A 54 14.88 -3.69 -0.35
CA THR A 54 14.26 -4.98 -0.05
C THR A 54 13.30 -4.87 1.11
N TRP A 55 12.26 -5.68 1.10
CA TRP A 55 11.25 -5.74 2.16
C TRP A 55 10.76 -7.17 2.37
N ASP A 56 10.18 -7.43 3.53
CA ASP A 56 9.57 -8.74 3.80
C ASP A 56 8.18 -8.81 3.17
N THR A 57 7.93 -9.84 2.36
CA THR A 57 6.64 -10.09 1.73
C THR A 57 5.81 -11.17 2.41
N LYS A 58 6.31 -11.73 3.51
CA LYS A 58 5.58 -12.73 4.30
C LYS A 58 4.35 -12.12 4.95
N ASN A 59 3.37 -12.97 5.24
CA ASN A 59 2.12 -12.61 5.92
C ASN A 59 1.30 -11.50 5.24
N HIS A 60 1.43 -11.36 3.91
CA HIS A 60 0.57 -10.45 3.16
C HIS A 60 -0.90 -10.90 3.26
N PRO A 61 -1.87 -9.97 3.31
CA PRO A 61 -3.28 -10.34 3.29
C PRO A 61 -3.63 -10.97 1.93
N VAL A 62 -4.70 -11.77 1.93
CA VAL A 62 -5.22 -12.38 0.69
C VAL A 62 -5.66 -11.29 -0.30
N ASN A 63 -6.25 -10.21 0.22
CA ASN A 63 -6.69 -9.07 -0.56
C ASN A 63 -5.88 -7.82 -0.18
N ILE A 64 -4.97 -7.42 -1.07
CA ILE A 64 -4.22 -6.16 -0.94
C ILE A 64 -4.98 -5.06 -1.69
N THR A 65 -5.19 -3.91 -1.07
CA THR A 65 -5.96 -2.82 -1.69
C THR A 65 -5.18 -2.15 -2.82
N ASN A 66 -3.90 -1.90 -2.61
CA ASN A 66 -2.95 -1.37 -3.59
C ASN A 66 -1.67 -2.21 -3.62
N SER A 67 -1.55 -3.04 -4.66
CA SER A 67 -0.35 -3.84 -4.91
C SER A 67 0.72 -3.11 -5.71
N ILE A 68 0.46 -1.87 -6.15
CA ILE A 68 1.41 -1.08 -6.95
C ILE A 68 2.32 -0.30 -6.01
N GLY A 69 3.59 -0.69 -6.00
CA GLY A 69 4.60 -0.13 -5.13
C GLY A 69 5.20 1.18 -5.61
N GLN A 70 5.65 1.99 -4.67
CA GLN A 70 6.50 3.17 -4.91
C GLN A 70 7.57 3.27 -3.82
N VAL A 71 8.78 3.68 -4.21
CA VAL A 71 9.87 3.98 -3.28
C VAL A 71 10.19 5.45 -3.39
N VAL A 72 10.25 6.14 -2.25
CA VAL A 72 10.72 7.54 -2.17
C VAL A 72 11.87 7.66 -1.17
N LEU A 73 12.68 8.69 -1.36
CA LEU A 73 13.73 9.04 -0.42
C LEU A 73 13.19 10.04 0.61
N ALA A 74 13.55 9.86 1.87
CA ALA A 74 13.32 10.82 2.93
C ALA A 74 14.64 11.30 3.55
N LYS A 75 14.69 12.56 3.99
CA LYS A 75 15.81 13.14 4.73
C LYS A 75 15.29 13.86 5.95
N ASN A 76 15.81 13.52 7.13
CA ASN A 76 15.33 14.09 8.41
C ASN A 76 13.79 13.96 8.57
N GLY A 77 13.22 12.84 8.12
CA GLY A 77 11.77 12.59 8.16
C GLY A 77 10.95 13.26 7.05
N ILE A 78 11.52 14.19 6.28
CA ILE A 78 10.85 14.85 5.16
C ILE A 78 10.98 13.99 3.91
N GLN A 79 9.85 13.61 3.33
CA GLN A 79 9.80 12.74 2.15
C GLN A 79 9.79 13.52 0.83
N ASP A 80 10.50 13.02 -0.18
CA ASP A 80 10.48 13.58 -1.53
C ASP A 80 9.52 12.81 -2.45
N TYR A 81 8.22 13.07 -2.29
CA TYR A 81 7.17 12.47 -3.13
C TYR A 81 7.21 12.93 -4.59
N LYS A 82 7.88 14.05 -4.89
CA LYS A 82 7.93 14.61 -6.25
C LYS A 82 8.92 13.85 -7.14
N HIS A 83 9.89 13.17 -6.53
CA HIS A 83 10.94 12.43 -7.23
C HIS A 83 11.06 11.00 -6.67
N PRO A 84 10.07 10.12 -6.94
CA PRO A 84 10.18 8.72 -6.53
C PRO A 84 11.41 8.05 -7.16
N LEU A 85 12.09 7.20 -6.39
CA LEU A 85 13.25 6.45 -6.87
C LEU A 85 12.85 5.28 -7.76
N ALA A 86 11.67 4.71 -7.52
CA ALA A 86 11.01 3.72 -8.36
C ALA A 86 9.50 3.74 -8.11
N SER A 87 8.71 3.33 -9.09
CA SER A 87 7.26 3.18 -8.98
C SER A 87 6.76 2.15 -9.99
N GLY A 88 5.54 1.64 -9.77
CA GLY A 88 4.87 0.76 -10.73
C GLY A 88 5.26 -0.72 -10.63
N PHE A 89 6.05 -1.10 -9.63
CA PHE A 89 6.41 -2.50 -9.36
C PHE A 89 5.36 -3.18 -8.50
N ASN A 90 5.38 -4.52 -8.43
CA ASN A 90 4.47 -5.25 -7.56
C ASN A 90 5.06 -5.29 -6.14
N ILE A 91 4.27 -4.88 -5.14
CA ILE A 91 4.68 -4.88 -3.73
C ILE A 91 5.00 -6.29 -3.21
N LEU A 92 4.65 -7.35 -3.94
CA LEU A 92 5.00 -8.73 -3.60
C LEU A 92 6.33 -9.21 -4.21
N ASP A 93 7.02 -8.39 -5.01
CA ASP A 93 8.32 -8.75 -5.60
C ASP A 93 9.46 -8.83 -4.56
N GLY A 94 9.25 -8.26 -3.37
CA GLY A 94 10.18 -8.29 -2.23
C GLY A 94 11.42 -7.41 -2.40
N HIS A 95 11.64 -6.87 -3.60
CA HIS A 95 12.69 -5.90 -3.87
C HIS A 95 12.41 -5.08 -5.13
N VAL A 96 13.08 -3.92 -5.20
CA VAL A 96 13.21 -3.14 -6.43
C VAL A 96 14.61 -2.54 -6.51
N THR A 97 15.22 -2.58 -7.69
CA THR A 97 16.50 -1.91 -7.94
C THR A 97 16.27 -0.42 -8.20
N ILE A 98 16.96 0.44 -7.47
CA ILE A 98 16.93 1.89 -7.66
C ILE A 98 18.31 2.40 -8.04
N LYS A 99 18.37 3.59 -8.65
CA LYS A 99 19.59 4.38 -8.80
C LYS A 99 19.63 5.46 -7.72
N VAL A 100 20.72 5.55 -6.99
CA VAL A 100 20.88 6.56 -5.93
C VAL A 100 20.85 7.96 -6.57
N PRO A 101 19.91 8.84 -6.17
CA PRO A 101 19.75 10.15 -6.78
C PRO A 101 20.90 11.08 -6.39
N LYS A 102 21.09 12.16 -7.15
CA LYS A 102 22.05 13.21 -6.80
C LYS A 102 21.54 14.03 -5.63
N VAL A 103 22.05 13.76 -4.42
CA VAL A 103 21.74 14.48 -3.18
C VAL A 103 23.01 14.88 -2.44
N ALA A 104 22.89 15.79 -1.48
CA ALA A 104 24.02 16.16 -0.63
C ALA A 104 24.51 14.96 0.20
N THR A 105 25.82 14.89 0.44
CA THR A 105 26.39 13.91 1.37
C THR A 105 25.81 14.11 2.77
N GLY A 106 25.48 13.01 3.45
CA GLY A 106 25.15 13.04 4.87
C GLY A 106 24.37 11.82 5.34
N SER A 107 23.97 11.85 6.61
CA SER A 107 23.22 10.80 7.30
C SER A 107 21.73 11.16 7.45
N LYS A 108 20.94 10.32 8.14
CA LYS A 108 19.49 10.53 8.33
C LYS A 108 18.68 10.49 7.02
N TYR A 109 19.19 9.78 6.02
CA TYR A 109 18.38 9.33 4.89
C TYR A 109 17.56 8.11 5.29
N ALA A 110 16.36 7.97 4.75
CA ALA A 110 15.55 6.76 4.89
C ALA A 110 14.84 6.47 3.57
N ILE A 111 14.58 5.20 3.31
CA ILE A 111 13.67 4.78 2.25
C ILE A 111 12.27 4.72 2.85
N VAL A 112 11.28 5.20 2.10
CA VAL A 112 9.87 4.94 2.38
C VAL A 112 9.31 4.10 1.25
N LEU A 113 8.87 2.90 1.59
CA LEU A 113 8.19 1.98 0.68
C LEU A 113 6.68 2.19 0.82
N PHE A 114 6.02 2.49 -0.29
CA PHE A 114 4.58 2.71 -0.37
C PHE A 114 3.90 1.56 -1.10
N GLY A 115 2.78 1.10 -0.52
CA GLY A 115 1.70 0.39 -1.18
C GLY A 115 0.38 1.09 -0.82
N ASP A 116 -0.34 0.56 0.17
CA ASP A 116 -1.49 1.25 0.79
C ASP A 116 -1.07 2.36 1.76
N SER A 117 0.08 2.17 2.43
CA SER A 117 0.69 3.12 3.35
C SER A 117 2.21 3.05 3.24
N GLY A 118 2.91 4.00 3.87
CA GLY A 118 4.36 4.09 3.85
C GLY A 118 5.02 3.32 5.00
N ASN A 119 6.02 2.50 4.71
CA ASN A 119 6.92 1.90 5.70
C ASN A 119 8.34 2.49 5.56
N TYR A 120 8.88 3.00 6.67
CA TYR A 120 10.23 3.58 6.69
C TYR A 120 11.30 2.52 6.97
N SER A 121 12.39 2.58 6.24
CA SER A 121 13.63 1.92 6.63
C SER A 121 14.26 2.59 7.86
N PRO A 122 15.17 1.92 8.57
CA PRO A 122 16.13 2.59 9.42
C PRO A 122 16.91 3.67 8.65
N THR A 123 17.44 4.66 9.38
CA THR A 123 18.23 5.71 8.74
C THR A 123 19.62 5.24 8.31
N PHE A 124 20.10 5.77 7.19
CA PHE A 124 21.39 5.43 6.58
C PHE A 124 22.10 6.67 6.01
N THR A 125 23.29 6.47 5.45
CA THR A 125 24.15 7.53 4.90
C THR A 125 24.23 7.46 3.38
N ILE A 126 24.22 8.62 2.72
CA ILE A 126 24.53 8.75 1.28
C ILE A 126 25.77 9.63 1.14
N ASN A 127 26.74 9.18 0.34
CA ASN A 127 27.95 9.90 -0.04
C ASN A 127 27.90 10.32 -1.51
N ALA A 128 28.61 11.40 -1.84
CA ALA A 128 28.91 11.76 -3.21
C ALA A 128 29.70 10.65 -3.94
N ALA A 129 29.59 10.63 -5.27
CA ALA A 129 30.31 9.74 -6.17
C ALA A 129 31.82 9.96 -6.16
#